data_AF-A0A8J5GC69-F1
#
_entry.id   AF-A0A8J5GC69-F1
#
_cell.length_a   1.000
_cell.length_b   1.000
_cell.length_c   1.000
_cell.angle_alpha   90.00
_cell.angle_beta   90.00
_cell.angle_gamma   90.00
#
_symmetry.space_group_name_H-M   'P 1'
#
loop_
_entity.id
_entity.type
_entity.pdbx_description
1 polymer ?
#
loop_
_entity_poly.entity_id
_entity_poly.type
_entity_poly.pdbx_seq_one_letter_code
_entity_poly.pdbx_strand_id
1 'polypeptide(L)'
;MASTKSFRHLLLLLAVALLSLFRRVVAAARCLLSFVSLRELLLHLSFLYCSLRSVTLDLGHASLHIWGPNPRHASRKPALLLIHGFGGNSKWQWKRQIGALSRSFDLYIPELLFFGRSRSSCADRSVGY
;
A
#
# COMPACT_ATOMS: atom_id res chain seq x y z
N MET A 1 -17.54 48.11 -14.66
CA MET A 1 -17.02 47.38 -15.85
C MET A 1 -15.96 46.41 -15.38
N ALA A 2 -16.28 45.12 -15.26
CA ALA A 2 -15.31 44.11 -14.83
C ALA A 2 -14.16 44.01 -15.84
N SER A 3 -12.93 44.12 -15.35
CA SER A 3 -11.72 44.14 -16.17
C SER A 3 -11.55 42.83 -16.94
N THR A 4 -11.44 42.92 -18.26
CA THR A 4 -11.25 41.78 -19.19
C THR A 4 -10.05 40.89 -18.82
N LYS A 5 -9.07 41.44 -18.09
CA LYS A 5 -7.93 40.68 -17.54
C LYS A 5 -8.36 39.68 -16.46
N SER A 6 -9.33 40.03 -15.61
CA SER A 6 -9.87 39.15 -14.55
C SER A 6 -10.61 37.95 -15.14
N PHE A 7 -11.42 38.19 -16.18
CA PHE A 7 -12.17 37.13 -16.87
C PHE A 7 -11.26 36.10 -17.56
N ARG A 8 -10.20 36.57 -18.26
CA ARG A 8 -9.21 35.68 -18.89
C ARG A 8 -8.44 34.85 -17.87
N HIS A 9 -8.11 35.43 -16.72
CA HIS A 9 -7.44 34.71 -15.65
C HIS A 9 -8.32 33.60 -15.05
N LEU A 10 -9.61 33.88 -14.83
CA LEU A 10 -10.56 32.86 -14.34
C LEU A 10 -10.73 31.70 -15.33
N LEU A 11 -10.84 32.01 -16.62
CA LEU A 11 -10.94 30.99 -17.68
C LEU A 11 -9.68 30.10 -17.73
N LEU A 12 -8.49 30.70 -17.59
CA LEU A 12 -7.23 29.96 -17.52
C LEU A 12 -7.14 29.05 -16.30
N LEU A 13 -7.55 29.53 -15.12
CA LEU A 13 -7.59 28.70 -13.90
C LEU A 13 -8.54 27.53 -14.05
N LEU A 14 -9.74 27.75 -14.62
CA LEU A 14 -10.70 26.69 -14.89
C LEU A 14 -10.14 25.66 -15.87
N ALA A 15 -9.49 26.12 -16.96
CA ALA A 15 -8.88 25.24 -17.94
C ALA A 15 -7.75 24.39 -17.33
N VAL A 16 -6.89 24.97 -16.49
CA VAL A 16 -5.82 24.26 -15.76
C VAL A 16 -6.43 23.24 -14.78
N ALA A 17 -7.48 23.62 -14.06
CA ALA A 17 -8.18 22.73 -13.14
C ALA A 17 -8.78 21.52 -13.88
N LEU A 18 -9.50 21.75 -14.99
CA LEU A 18 -10.07 20.70 -15.84
C LEU A 18 -9.00 19.79 -16.42
N LEU A 19 -7.89 20.34 -16.93
CA LEU A 19 -6.77 19.56 -17.45
C LEU A 19 -6.11 18.72 -16.35
N SER A 20 -5.95 19.26 -15.15
CA SER A 20 -5.41 18.54 -13.99
C SER A 20 -6.35 17.40 -13.54
N LEU A 21 -7.66 17.60 -13.63
CA LEU A 21 -8.66 16.59 -13.33
C LEU A 21 -8.62 15.49 -14.38
N PHE A 22 -8.62 15.86 -15.66
CA PHE A 22 -8.51 14.93 -16.78
C PHE A 22 -7.25 14.06 -16.68
N ARG A 23 -6.09 14.66 -16.41
CA ARG A 23 -4.84 13.91 -16.20
C ARG A 23 -4.95 12.91 -15.05
N ARG A 24 -5.60 13.28 -13.95
CA ARG A 24 -5.84 12.37 -12.80
C ARG A 24 -6.77 11.22 -13.17
N VAL A 25 -7.85 11.51 -13.90
CA VAL A 25 -8.80 10.49 -14.38
C VAL A 25 -8.11 9.52 -15.34
N VAL A 26 -7.33 10.02 -16.31
CA VAL A 26 -6.57 9.18 -17.24
C VAL A 26 -5.52 8.35 -16.50
N ALA A 27 -4.80 8.92 -15.52
CA ALA A 27 -3.83 8.18 -14.72
C ALA A 27 -4.51 7.07 -13.89
N ALA A 28 -5.65 7.36 -13.27
CA ALA A 28 -6.45 6.37 -12.55
C ALA A 28 -6.97 5.26 -13.48
N ALA A 29 -7.49 5.61 -14.66
CA ALA A 29 -7.93 4.65 -15.67
C ALA A 29 -6.77 3.77 -16.16
N ARG A 30 -5.59 4.35 -16.42
CA ARG A 30 -4.37 3.59 -16.77
C ARG A 30 -3.91 2.67 -15.64
N CYS A 31 -4.06 3.11 -14.39
CA CYS A 31 -3.77 2.27 -13.23
C CYS A 31 -4.70 1.05 -13.18
N LEU A 32 -5.99 1.23 -13.48
CA LEU A 32 -6.96 0.13 -13.51
C LEU A 32 -6.79 -0.80 -14.73
N LEU A 33 -6.27 -0.29 -15.85
CA LEU A 33 -5.91 -1.09 -17.03
C LEU A 33 -4.63 -1.93 -16.83
N SER A 34 -3.83 -1.64 -15.81
CA SER A 34 -2.66 -2.45 -15.47
C SER A 34 -3.10 -3.73 -14.75
N PHE A 35 -2.83 -4.89 -15.36
CA PHE A 35 -3.11 -6.20 -14.75
C PHE A 35 -2.45 -6.36 -13.38
N VAL A 36 -1.22 -5.86 -13.23
CA VAL A 36 -0.48 -5.91 -11.96
C VAL A 36 -1.16 -5.04 -10.92
N SER A 37 -1.54 -3.82 -11.26
CA SER A 37 -2.22 -2.89 -10.34
C SER A 37 -3.60 -3.38 -9.93
N LEU A 38 -4.37 -3.92 -10.87
CA LEU A 38 -5.66 -4.56 -10.58
C LEU A 38 -5.46 -5.75 -9.63
N ARG A 39 -4.46 -6.59 -9.90
CA ARG A 39 -4.16 -7.73 -9.03
C ARG A 39 -3.70 -7.29 -7.64
N GLU A 40 -2.90 -6.24 -7.54
CA GLU A 40 -2.48 -5.61 -6.29
C GLU A 40 -3.67 -5.11 -5.45
N LEU A 41 -4.67 -4.51 -6.09
CA LEU A 41 -5.92 -4.07 -5.46
C LEU A 41 -6.73 -5.28 -4.96
N LEU A 42 -6.93 -6.30 -5.80
CA LEU A 42 -7.65 -7.52 -5.40
C LEU A 42 -6.98 -8.21 -4.21
N LEU A 43 -5.65 -8.30 -4.23
CA LEU A 43 -4.88 -8.85 -3.11
C LEU A 43 -5.04 -7.97 -1.85
N HIS A 44 -5.01 -6.65 -1.99
CA HIS A 44 -5.24 -5.74 -0.86
C HIS A 44 -6.62 -5.96 -0.23
N LEU A 45 -7.67 -6.02 -1.05
CA LEU A 45 -9.03 -6.30 -0.61
C LEU A 45 -9.13 -7.67 0.07
N SER A 46 -8.44 -8.70 -0.45
CA SER A 46 -8.44 -10.02 0.17
C SER A 46 -7.81 -10.03 1.56
N PHE A 47 -6.77 -9.23 1.80
CA PHE A 47 -6.14 -9.09 3.11
C PHE A 47 -7.07 -8.36 4.08
N LEU A 48 -7.73 -7.28 3.63
CA LEU A 48 -8.74 -6.58 4.43
C LEU A 48 -9.91 -7.51 4.80
N TYR A 49 -10.36 -8.34 3.86
CA TYR A 49 -11.40 -9.34 4.09
C TYR A 49 -10.97 -10.40 5.13
N CYS A 50 -9.69 -10.71 5.21
CA CYS A 50 -9.10 -11.58 6.25
C CYS A 50 -8.89 -10.87 7.61
N SER A 51 -9.58 -9.75 7.85
CA SER A 51 -9.46 -8.91 9.05
C SER A 51 -8.03 -8.41 9.32
N LEU A 52 -7.21 -8.26 8.27
CA LEU A 52 -5.87 -7.70 8.40
C LEU A 52 -5.87 -6.20 8.15
N ARG A 53 -4.97 -5.50 8.83
CA ARG A 53 -4.73 -4.07 8.67
C ARG A 53 -3.27 -3.84 8.32
N SER A 54 -3.05 -2.94 7.37
CA SER A 54 -1.73 -2.42 7.00
C SER A 54 -1.29 -1.36 8.03
N VAL A 55 -0.14 -1.56 8.65
CA VAL A 55 0.51 -0.62 9.58
C VAL A 55 1.94 -0.38 9.13
N THR A 56 2.43 0.85 9.29
CA THR A 56 3.84 1.18 9.15
C THR A 56 4.40 1.48 10.52
N LEU A 57 5.40 0.73 10.93
CA LEU A 57 6.16 0.92 12.16
C LEU A 57 7.37 1.79 11.85
N ASP A 58 7.54 2.87 12.60
CA ASP A 58 8.72 3.72 12.53
C ASP A 58 9.75 3.26 13.56
N LEU A 59 10.96 2.93 13.09
CA LEU A 59 12.11 2.52 13.87
C LEU A 59 13.18 3.64 13.94
N GLY A 60 12.83 4.85 13.52
CA GLY A 60 13.71 6.02 13.49
C GLY A 60 14.60 6.07 12.24
N HIS A 61 15.45 5.06 12.05
CA HIS A 61 16.34 4.94 10.87
C HIS A 61 15.77 4.01 9.77
N ALA A 62 14.63 3.39 10.05
CA ALA A 62 13.93 2.51 9.14
C ALA A 62 12.41 2.57 9.39
N SER A 63 11.63 2.32 8.35
CA SER A 63 10.19 2.08 8.45
C SER A 63 9.90 0.66 7.98
N LEU A 64 9.23 -0.11 8.83
CA LEU A 64 8.77 -1.45 8.50
C LEU A 64 7.28 -1.44 8.25
N HIS A 65 6.87 -1.95 7.10
CA HIS A 65 5.48 -2.20 6.80
C HIS A 65 5.09 -3.60 7.27
N ILE A 66 3.92 -3.71 7.90
CA ILE A 66 3.38 -4.97 8.39
C ILE A 66 1.88 -5.04 8.13
N TRP A 67 1.41 -6.21 7.72
CA TRP A 67 0.00 -6.57 7.86
C TRP A 67 -0.19 -7.30 9.18
N GLY A 68 -1.03 -6.76 10.05
CA GLY A 68 -1.35 -7.36 11.35
C GLY A 68 -2.85 -7.58 11.54
N PRO A 69 -3.26 -8.27 12.60
CA PRO A 69 -4.68 -8.41 12.94
C PRO A 69 -5.29 -7.03 13.20
N ASN A 70 -6.51 -6.82 12.72
CA ASN A 70 -7.25 -5.59 13.01
C ASN A 70 -7.61 -5.55 14.51
N PRO A 71 -7.13 -4.56 15.30
CA PRO A 71 -7.38 -4.51 16.74
C PRO A 71 -8.87 -4.44 17.11
N ARG A 72 -9.72 -3.98 16.18
CA ARG A 72 -11.17 -3.93 16.37
C ARG A 72 -11.82 -5.32 16.40
N HIS A 73 -11.13 -6.33 15.90
CA HIS A 73 -11.53 -7.73 15.91
C HIS A 73 -10.53 -8.54 16.73
N ALA A 74 -10.25 -8.05 17.95
CA ALA A 74 -9.37 -8.74 18.89
C ALA A 74 -9.83 -10.19 19.05
N SER A 75 -8.95 -11.11 18.70
CA SER A 75 -9.18 -12.55 18.76
C SER A 75 -8.24 -13.16 19.80
N ARG A 76 -8.56 -14.37 20.27
CA ARG A 76 -7.67 -15.16 21.14
C ARG A 76 -6.94 -16.26 20.37
N LYS A 77 -6.80 -16.09 19.05
CA LYS A 77 -6.13 -17.07 18.19
C LYS A 77 -4.62 -17.04 18.47
N PRO A 78 -3.91 -18.17 18.28
CA PRO A 78 -2.46 -18.16 18.33
C PRO A 78 -1.89 -17.21 17.27
N ALA A 79 -0.84 -16.47 17.63
CA ALA A 79 -0.13 -15.60 16.71
C ALA A 79 0.67 -16.44 15.71
N LEU A 80 0.63 -16.06 14.43
CA LEU A 80 1.43 -16.68 13.37
C LEU A 80 2.14 -15.59 12.56
N LEU A 81 3.47 -15.69 12.51
CA LEU A 81 4.32 -14.80 11.73
C LEU A 81 4.61 -15.42 10.36
N LEU A 82 4.30 -14.67 9.29
CA LEU A 82 4.52 -15.11 7.91
C LEU A 82 5.60 -14.24 7.26
N ILE A 83 6.77 -14.83 7.02
CA ILE A 83 7.94 -14.14 6.45
C ILE A 83 8.08 -14.50 4.98
N HIS A 84 8.04 -13.51 4.09
CA HIS A 84 8.23 -13.74 2.66
C HIS A 84 9.72 -13.89 2.29
N GLY A 85 10.00 -14.52 1.15
CA GLY A 85 11.35 -14.63 0.60
C GLY A 85 11.72 -13.49 -0.36
N PHE A 86 12.85 -13.65 -1.05
CA PHE A 86 13.34 -12.70 -2.05
C PHE A 86 12.40 -12.61 -3.28
N GLY A 87 12.27 -11.41 -3.85
CA GLY A 87 11.52 -11.17 -5.11
C GLY A 87 10.01 -10.96 -4.99
N GLY A 88 9.40 -11.17 -3.80
CA GLY A 88 7.98 -10.95 -3.56
C GLY A 88 7.71 -9.96 -2.43
N ASN A 89 6.52 -9.35 -2.43
CA ASN A 89 5.97 -8.68 -1.24
C ASN A 89 5.00 -9.61 -0.51
N SER A 90 4.59 -9.21 0.71
CA SER A 90 3.73 -10.01 1.58
C SER A 90 2.44 -10.49 0.92
N LYS A 91 1.81 -9.66 0.07
CA LYS A 91 0.54 -9.99 -0.57
C LYS A 91 0.68 -11.06 -1.65
N TRP A 92 1.67 -10.94 -2.51
CA TRP A 92 1.85 -11.91 -3.61
C TRP A 92 2.28 -13.27 -3.10
N GLN A 93 3.18 -13.31 -2.12
CA GLN A 93 3.72 -14.54 -1.56
C GLN A 93 2.62 -15.39 -0.91
N TRP A 94 1.76 -14.77 -0.11
CA TRP A 94 0.80 -15.48 0.75
C TRP A 94 -0.62 -15.54 0.20
N LYS A 95 -0.84 -15.11 -1.05
CA LYS A 95 -2.19 -15.00 -1.64
C LYS A 95 -3.03 -16.28 -1.58
N ARG A 96 -2.40 -17.47 -1.59
CA ARG A 96 -3.10 -18.76 -1.58
C ARG A 96 -3.40 -19.24 -0.17
N GLN A 97 -2.61 -18.83 0.82
CA GLN A 97 -2.66 -19.31 2.19
C GLN A 97 -3.45 -18.38 3.11
N ILE A 98 -3.49 -17.07 2.77
CA ILE A 98 -3.99 -16.02 3.67
C ILE A 98 -5.40 -16.28 4.21
N GLY A 99 -6.30 -16.76 3.35
CA GLY A 99 -7.70 -17.00 3.73
C GLY A 99 -7.89 -18.20 4.67
N ALA A 100 -7.10 -19.25 4.52
CA ALA A 100 -7.16 -20.40 5.42
C ALA A 100 -6.50 -20.07 6.77
N LEU A 101 -5.30 -19.47 6.73
CA LEU A 101 -4.54 -19.17 7.93
C LEU A 101 -5.22 -18.10 8.81
N SER A 102 -5.87 -17.09 8.22
CA SER A 102 -6.56 -16.03 8.99
C SER A 102 -7.75 -16.54 9.82
N ARG A 103 -8.32 -17.69 9.44
CA ARG A 103 -9.38 -18.32 10.21
C ARG A 103 -8.86 -18.94 11.51
N SER A 104 -7.64 -19.45 11.51
CA SER A 104 -7.06 -20.20 12.64
C SER A 104 -6.05 -19.40 13.46
N PHE A 105 -5.46 -18.35 12.91
CA PHE A 105 -4.36 -17.60 13.53
C PHE A 105 -4.57 -16.09 13.47
N ASP A 106 -3.96 -15.37 14.41
CA ASP A 106 -3.74 -13.93 14.30
C ASP A 106 -2.47 -13.71 13.48
N LEU A 107 -2.63 -13.24 12.23
CA LEU A 107 -1.54 -13.17 11.27
C LEU A 107 -0.76 -11.87 11.38
N TYR A 108 0.56 -12.01 11.49
CA TYR A 108 1.54 -10.93 11.40
C TYR A 108 2.41 -11.20 10.17
N ILE A 109 2.42 -10.26 9.22
CA ILE A 109 3.05 -10.46 7.91
C ILE A 109 3.91 -9.23 7.61
N PRO A 110 5.12 -9.16 8.21
CA PRO A 110 6.05 -8.07 7.96
C PRO A 110 6.58 -8.14 6.53
N GLU A 111 6.78 -6.98 5.93
CA GLU A 111 7.59 -6.85 4.72
C GLU A 111 9.05 -6.68 5.14
N LEU A 112 9.93 -7.53 4.61
CA LEU A 112 11.36 -7.47 4.86
C LEU A 112 11.91 -6.08 4.50
N LEU A 113 12.97 -5.65 5.19
CA LEU A 113 13.60 -4.37 4.92
C LEU A 113 14.02 -4.28 3.44
N PHE A 114 13.70 -3.17 2.79
CA PHE A 114 13.89 -2.92 1.35
C PHE A 114 12.94 -3.68 0.41
N PHE A 115 11.93 -4.37 0.95
CA PHE A 115 10.86 -4.98 0.16
C PHE A 115 9.53 -4.26 0.38
N GLY A 116 8.68 -4.29 -0.66
CA GLY A 116 7.36 -3.67 -0.64
C GLY A 116 7.40 -2.20 -0.21
N ARG A 117 6.80 -1.91 0.94
CA ARG A 117 6.70 -0.57 1.55
C ARG A 117 7.70 -0.36 2.68
N SER A 118 8.45 -1.39 3.11
CA SER A 118 9.51 -1.28 4.10
C SER A 118 10.78 -0.64 3.52
N ARG A 119 11.38 0.30 4.24
CA ARG A 119 12.53 1.10 3.76
C ARG A 119 13.45 1.49 4.91
N SER A 120 14.73 1.74 4.63
CA SER A 120 15.66 2.38 5.57
C SER A 120 16.36 3.56 4.90
N SER A 121 16.57 4.61 5.69
CA SER A 121 17.40 5.77 5.33
C SER A 121 18.87 5.56 5.67
N CYS A 122 19.22 4.47 6.36
CA CYS A 122 20.60 4.15 6.69
C CYS A 122 21.41 3.85 5.43
N ALA A 123 22.57 4.51 5.33
CA ALA A 123 23.53 4.32 4.25
C ALA A 123 24.37 3.04 4.44
N ASP A 124 24.50 2.55 5.68
CA ASP A 124 25.23 1.32 5.96
C ASP A 124 24.44 0.10 5.46
N ARG A 125 25.03 -0.57 4.46
CA ARG A 125 24.54 -1.83 3.86
C ARG A 125 25.58 -2.93 4.01
N SER A 126 26.56 -2.75 4.89
CA SER A 126 27.63 -3.70 5.08
C SER A 126 27.08 -5.02 5.63
N VAL A 127 27.52 -6.11 5.04
CA VAL A 127 27.47 -7.43 5.67
C VAL A 127 28.73 -7.45 6.53
N GLY A 128 28.62 -6.96 7.77
CA GLY A 128 29.72 -7.03 8.72
C GLY A 128 30.03 -8.51 8.99
N TYR A 129 31.02 -9.04 8.29
CA TYR A 129 31.65 -10.32 8.56
C TYR A 129 33.09 -10.11 9.01
#